data_AF-A0A2S5L890-F1
#
_entry.id   AF-A0A2S5L890-F1
#
_cell.length_a   1.000
_cell.length_b   1.000
_cell.length_c   1.000
_cell.angle_alpha   90.00
_cell.angle_beta   90.00
_cell.angle_gamma   90.00
#
_symmetry.space_group_name_H-M   'P 1'
#
loop_
_entity.id
_entity.type
_entity.pdbx_description
1 polymer ?
#
loop_
_entity_poly.entity_id
_entity_poly.type
_entity_poly.pdbx_seq_one_letter_code
_entity_poly.pdbx_strand_id
1 'polypeptide(L)'
;MKNLVIGISLATATFNTNAADERQVSNIVKKYSEAIACQITETQYQKNQYKAVNVKPGFADLGGVGAVFVVYWQGDVGCAGGNSTVVPNFTVVEQRGFSSVPPVVVTDYKFPELDLVRLTSLSGKNEQLVIKGVTYGANDQQHSPTKVVTYKLKLIENEFVKQ
;
A
#
# COMPACT_ATOMS: atom_id res chain seq x y z
N MET A 1 37.60 56.09 10.37
CA MET A 1 36.27 55.50 10.58
C MET A 1 36.17 54.29 9.65
N LYS A 2 36.15 53.06 10.18
CA LYS A 2 36.08 51.83 9.39
C LYS A 2 34.63 51.37 9.32
N ASN A 3 34.06 51.36 8.11
CA ASN A 3 32.69 50.90 7.87
C ASN A 3 32.67 49.37 7.81
N LEU A 4 31.96 48.74 8.75
CA LEU A 4 31.74 47.31 8.79
C LEU A 4 30.47 46.99 7.99
N VAL A 5 30.63 46.38 6.81
CA VAL A 5 29.50 45.85 6.02
C VAL A 5 29.20 44.44 6.51
N ILE A 6 28.08 44.28 7.22
CA ILE A 6 27.61 42.98 7.68
C ILE A 6 26.76 42.38 6.55
N GLY A 7 27.31 41.38 5.85
CA GLY A 7 26.58 40.60 4.85
C GLY A 7 25.64 39.62 5.55
N ILE A 8 24.34 39.77 5.33
CA ILE A 8 23.31 38.82 5.79
C ILE A 8 23.25 37.68 4.77
N SER A 9 23.80 36.53 5.15
CA SER A 9 23.70 35.29 4.38
C SER A 9 22.28 34.72 4.54
N LEU A 10 21.43 34.87 3.52
CA LEU A 10 20.15 34.17 3.45
C LEU A 10 20.41 32.69 3.13
N ALA A 11 20.31 31.82 4.12
CA ALA A 11 20.33 30.38 3.90
C ALA A 11 18.97 29.96 3.30
N THR A 12 18.93 29.72 2.00
CA THR A 12 17.78 29.10 1.34
C THR A 12 17.72 27.63 1.74
N ALA A 13 16.77 27.26 2.60
CA ALA A 13 16.47 25.87 2.88
C ALA A 13 15.80 25.24 1.65
N THR A 14 16.52 24.37 0.94
CA THR A 14 15.96 23.54 -0.11
C THR A 14 15.18 22.39 0.54
N PHE A 15 13.85 22.46 0.54
CA PHE A 15 13.01 21.32 0.92
C PHE A 15 13.09 20.29 -0.22
N ASN A 16 13.72 19.14 0.03
CA ASN A 16 13.65 18.02 -0.89
C ASN A 16 12.21 17.51 -0.94
N THR A 17 11.51 17.85 -2.02
CA THR A 17 10.20 17.31 -2.37
C THR A 17 10.35 15.88 -2.86
N ASN A 18 10.47 14.93 -1.94
CA ASN A 18 10.46 13.53 -2.32
C ASN A 18 9.01 13.11 -2.56
N ALA A 19 8.72 12.63 -3.76
CA ALA A 19 7.46 11.94 -4.05
C ALA A 19 7.25 10.79 -3.04
N ALA A 20 6.00 10.45 -2.76
CA ALA A 20 5.69 9.37 -1.83
C ALA A 20 6.42 8.08 -2.22
N ASP A 21 7.08 7.45 -1.25
CA ASP A 21 7.75 6.16 -1.43
C ASP A 21 6.95 5.02 -0.80
N GLU A 22 7.28 3.78 -1.18
CA GLU A 22 6.60 2.58 -0.68
C GLU A 22 6.62 2.48 0.86
N ARG A 23 7.69 2.95 1.51
CA ARG A 23 7.84 2.88 2.97
C ARG A 23 6.91 3.85 3.69
N GLN A 24 6.82 5.08 3.20
CA GLN A 24 5.88 6.09 3.71
C GLN A 24 4.45 5.57 3.59
N VAL A 25 4.10 5.02 2.43
CA VAL A 25 2.76 4.49 2.16
C VAL A 25 2.44 3.27 3.04
N SER A 26 3.40 2.35 3.23
CA SER A 26 3.24 1.24 4.19
C SER A 26 2.92 1.74 5.60
N ASN A 27 3.60 2.79 6.07
CA ASN A 27 3.36 3.35 7.41
C ASN A 27 1.99 4.02 7.54
N ILE A 28 1.51 4.68 6.48
CA ILE A 28 0.17 5.28 6.44
C ILE A 28 -0.88 4.18 6.54
N VAL A 29 -0.75 3.11 5.75
CA VAL A 29 -1.70 2.00 5.80
C VAL A 29 -1.64 1.26 7.13
N LYS A 30 -0.46 1.09 7.74
CA LYS A 30 -0.34 0.52 9.09
C LYS A 30 -1.19 1.27 10.11
N LYS A 31 -1.05 2.60 10.17
CA LYS A 31 -1.86 3.44 11.08
C LYS A 31 -3.35 3.38 10.75
N TYR A 32 -3.70 3.35 9.47
CA TYR A 32 -5.08 3.21 9.04
C TYR A 32 -5.68 1.86 9.47
N SER A 33 -4.98 0.75 9.24
CA SER A 33 -5.44 -0.58 9.64
C SER A 33 -5.60 -0.71 11.14
N GLU A 34 -4.71 -0.10 11.93
CA GLU A 34 -4.82 -0.07 13.40
C GLU A 34 -6.08 0.65 13.89
N ALA A 35 -6.66 1.54 13.07
CA ALA A 35 -7.89 2.24 13.40
C ALA A 35 -9.17 1.48 12.98
N ILE A 36 -9.09 0.56 12.01
CA ILE A 36 -10.27 -0.11 11.43
C ILE A 36 -10.36 -1.62 11.72
N ALA A 37 -9.26 -2.22 12.17
CA ALA A 37 -9.20 -3.65 12.47
C ALA A 37 -9.12 -3.89 13.98
N CYS A 38 -9.85 -4.90 14.47
CA CYS A 38 -9.73 -5.32 15.87
C CYS A 38 -8.55 -6.25 16.10
N GLN A 39 -8.10 -6.94 15.06
CA GLN A 39 -6.94 -7.81 15.11
C GLN A 39 -6.07 -7.57 13.90
N ILE A 40 -4.79 -7.33 14.16
CA ILE A 40 -3.75 -7.29 13.14
C ILE A 40 -2.79 -8.40 13.49
N THR A 41 -2.51 -9.26 12.52
CA THR A 41 -1.57 -10.34 12.75
C THR A 41 -0.17 -9.87 12.36
N GLU A 42 0.77 -10.10 13.26
CA GLU A 42 2.21 -9.94 13.01
C GLU A 42 2.88 -11.29 13.31
N THR A 43 2.69 -12.27 12.42
CA THR A 43 3.33 -13.59 12.56
C THR A 43 4.52 -13.75 11.61
N GLN A 44 5.41 -14.69 11.94
CA GLN A 44 6.54 -15.07 11.07
C GLN A 44 6.14 -15.48 9.64
N TYR A 45 4.89 -15.89 9.44
CA TYR A 45 4.35 -16.27 8.13
C TYR A 45 3.92 -15.06 7.28
N GLN A 46 3.93 -13.85 7.82
CA GLN A 46 3.47 -12.63 7.17
C GLN A 46 4.63 -11.70 6.84
N LYS A 47 5.69 -12.25 6.23
CA LYS A 47 6.85 -11.46 5.76
C LYS A 47 6.47 -10.31 4.83
N ASN A 48 5.31 -10.42 4.18
CA ASN A 48 4.78 -9.40 3.27
C ASN A 48 3.74 -8.47 3.92
N GLN A 49 3.52 -8.51 5.23
CA GLN A 49 2.62 -7.59 5.92
C GLN A 49 3.03 -6.13 5.62
N TYR A 50 2.07 -5.31 5.22
CA TYR A 50 2.27 -3.94 4.75
C TYR A 50 3.19 -3.80 3.54
N LYS A 51 3.36 -4.84 2.71
CA LYS A 51 4.07 -4.69 1.45
C LYS A 51 3.31 -3.72 0.55
N ALA A 52 3.93 -2.57 0.27
CA ALA A 52 3.47 -1.58 -0.67
C ALA A 52 4.10 -1.79 -2.05
N VAL A 53 3.36 -1.42 -3.09
CA VAL A 53 3.83 -1.33 -4.47
C VAL A 53 3.24 -0.11 -5.16
N ASN A 54 4.04 0.54 -6.00
CA ASN A 54 3.58 1.60 -6.89
C ASN A 54 2.92 1.01 -8.14
N VAL A 55 1.62 1.24 -8.33
CA VAL A 55 0.86 0.76 -9.50
C VAL A 55 0.85 1.81 -10.62
N LYS A 56 0.79 3.09 -10.23
CA LYS A 56 0.81 4.24 -11.14
C LYS A 56 1.71 5.32 -10.54
N PRO A 57 2.80 5.73 -11.21
CA PRO A 57 3.80 6.62 -10.61
C PRO A 57 3.38 8.09 -10.48
N GLY A 58 2.23 8.48 -11.06
CA GLY A 58 1.79 9.88 -11.09
C GLY A 58 2.62 10.76 -12.01
N PHE A 59 2.39 12.07 -11.94
CA PHE A 59 3.12 13.07 -12.73
C PHE A 59 4.41 13.47 -12.01
N ALA A 60 5.56 13.10 -12.58
CA ALA A 60 6.87 13.36 -12.01
C ALA A 60 7.12 14.86 -11.74
N ASP A 61 6.77 15.71 -12.72
CA ASP A 61 6.97 17.17 -12.64
C ASP A 61 6.11 17.84 -11.56
N LEU A 62 5.08 17.15 -11.07
CA LEU A 62 4.20 17.60 -10.00
C LEU A 62 4.49 16.90 -8.67
N GLY A 63 5.68 16.30 -8.54
CA GLY A 63 6.06 15.59 -7.32
C GLY A 63 5.27 14.30 -7.07
N GLY A 64 4.83 13.63 -8.14
CA GLY A 64 4.09 12.38 -8.07
C GLY A 64 2.59 12.52 -7.87
N VAL A 65 2.01 13.71 -8.09
CA VAL A 65 0.54 13.89 -8.08
C VAL A 65 -0.13 12.85 -8.99
N GLY A 66 -1.19 12.22 -8.51
CA GLY A 66 -1.88 11.14 -9.20
C GLY A 66 -1.18 9.78 -9.09
N ALA A 67 -0.15 9.66 -8.25
CA ALA A 67 0.44 8.36 -7.97
C ALA A 67 -0.53 7.50 -7.17
N VAL A 68 -0.61 6.21 -7.52
CA VAL A 68 -1.46 5.21 -6.90
C VAL A 68 -0.60 4.07 -6.42
N PHE A 69 -0.72 3.79 -5.13
CA PHE A 69 -0.05 2.69 -4.45
C PHE A 69 -1.07 1.70 -3.92
N VAL A 70 -0.68 0.43 -3.89
CA VAL A 70 -1.47 -0.63 -3.26
C VAL A 70 -0.63 -1.22 -2.14
N VAL A 71 -1.24 -1.37 -0.97
CA VAL A 71 -0.63 -1.99 0.21
C VAL A 71 -1.42 -3.21 0.61
N TYR A 72 -0.73 -4.35 0.72
CA TYR A 72 -1.28 -5.56 1.29
C TYR A 72 -1.14 -5.57 2.81
N TRP A 73 -2.16 -6.04 3.52
CA TRP A 73 -2.09 -6.33 4.96
C TRP A 73 -3.11 -7.40 5.34
N GLN A 74 -2.94 -8.04 6.49
CA GLN A 74 -3.92 -8.97 7.05
C GLN A 74 -4.47 -8.48 8.38
N GLY A 75 -5.78 -8.62 8.56
CA GLY A 75 -6.47 -8.26 9.79
C GLY A 75 -7.96 -8.61 9.76
N ASP A 76 -8.58 -8.53 10.93
CA ASP A 76 -10.02 -8.67 11.15
C ASP A 76 -10.68 -7.28 11.06
N VAL A 77 -11.12 -6.93 9.85
CA VAL A 77 -11.84 -5.69 9.56
C VAL A 77 -13.28 -5.84 10.03
N GLY A 78 -13.78 -4.87 10.80
CA GLY A 78 -15.15 -4.92 11.30
C GLY A 78 -15.35 -5.84 12.50
N CYS A 79 -14.27 -6.42 13.04
CA CYS A 79 -14.25 -7.07 14.35
C CYS A 79 -15.21 -8.25 14.48
N ALA A 80 -15.31 -9.07 13.43
CA ALA A 80 -16.20 -10.22 13.44
C ALA A 80 -15.74 -11.30 14.45
N GLY A 81 -14.43 -11.35 14.74
CA GLY A 81 -13.84 -12.21 15.76
C GLY A 81 -13.66 -13.68 15.35
N GLY A 82 -12.60 -14.30 15.85
CA GLY A 82 -12.27 -15.71 15.61
C GLY A 82 -11.24 -15.92 14.48
N ASN A 83 -10.58 -17.08 14.46
CA ASN A 83 -9.41 -17.31 13.60
C ASN A 83 -9.65 -17.16 12.10
N SER A 84 -10.88 -17.30 11.62
CA SER A 84 -11.22 -17.20 10.19
C SER A 84 -11.55 -15.78 9.73
N THR A 85 -11.52 -14.79 10.63
CA THR A 85 -11.87 -13.39 10.33
C THR A 85 -10.66 -12.54 9.97
N VAL A 86 -9.45 -13.00 10.30
CA VAL A 86 -8.22 -12.39 9.81
C VAL A 86 -8.02 -12.79 8.35
N VAL A 87 -8.26 -11.84 7.44
CA VAL A 87 -8.21 -12.06 5.99
C VAL A 87 -7.22 -11.12 5.31
N PRO A 88 -6.74 -11.44 4.10
CA PRO A 88 -6.06 -10.48 3.23
C PRO A 88 -6.90 -9.24 2.92
N ASN A 89 -6.27 -8.09 3.01
CA ASN A 89 -6.83 -6.80 2.65
C ASN A 89 -5.85 -6.06 1.72
N PHE A 90 -6.42 -5.28 0.81
CA PHE A 90 -5.67 -4.39 -0.08
C PHE A 90 -6.19 -2.97 0.10
N THR A 91 -5.30 -2.06 0.46
CA THR A 91 -5.64 -0.65 0.67
C THR A 91 -4.93 0.20 -0.37
N VAL A 92 -5.67 1.13 -0.98
CA VAL A 92 -5.14 2.08 -1.94
C VAL A 92 -4.74 3.36 -1.24
N VAL A 93 -3.57 3.88 -1.63
CA VAL A 93 -3.07 5.18 -1.18
C VAL A 93 -2.76 6.02 -2.41
N GLU A 94 -3.25 7.26 -2.41
CA GLU A 94 -3.06 8.20 -3.50
C GLU A 94 -2.28 9.44 -3.09
N GLN A 95 -1.37 9.86 -3.95
CA GLN A 95 -0.77 11.19 -3.89
C GLN A 95 -1.69 12.20 -4.58
N ARG A 96 -2.70 12.72 -3.86
CA ARG A 96 -3.68 13.68 -4.44
C ARG A 96 -3.18 15.12 -4.52
N GLY A 97 -2.35 15.52 -3.56
CA GLY A 97 -1.75 16.85 -3.52
C GLY A 97 -0.32 16.86 -4.06
N PHE A 98 0.27 18.05 -4.15
CA PHE A 98 1.71 18.20 -4.41
C PHE A 98 2.53 17.42 -3.38
N SER A 99 3.81 17.19 -3.66
CA SER A 99 4.75 16.43 -2.80
C SER A 99 4.85 16.92 -1.35
N SER A 100 4.46 18.17 -1.05
CA SER A 100 4.42 18.69 0.33
C SER A 100 3.22 18.19 1.14
N VAL A 101 2.19 17.66 0.46
CA VAL A 101 0.98 17.12 1.08
C VAL A 101 1.15 15.60 1.19
N PRO A 102 0.99 15.01 2.39
CA PRO A 102 1.05 13.57 2.55
C PRO A 102 0.01 12.85 1.67
N PRO A 103 0.35 11.68 1.12
CA PRO A 103 -0.64 10.87 0.41
C PRO A 103 -1.71 10.35 1.39
N VAL A 104 -2.86 9.99 0.85
CA VAL A 104 -4.06 9.65 1.64
C VAL A 104 -4.56 8.25 1.30
N VAL A 105 -5.12 7.57 2.30
CA VAL A 105 -5.87 6.33 2.07
C VAL A 105 -7.15 6.65 1.32
N VAL A 106 -7.44 5.85 0.30
CA VAL A 106 -8.62 6.01 -0.54
C VAL A 106 -9.41 4.70 -0.53
N THR A 107 -10.66 4.78 -0.05
CA THR A 107 -11.50 3.61 0.25
C THR A 107 -12.57 3.33 -0.81
N ASP A 108 -12.66 4.16 -1.85
CA ASP A 108 -13.65 4.00 -2.93
C ASP A 108 -13.18 3.04 -4.04
N TYR A 109 -11.92 2.58 -3.97
CA TYR A 109 -11.38 1.60 -4.90
C TYR A 109 -11.99 0.23 -4.68
N LYS A 110 -12.37 -0.41 -5.79
CA LYS A 110 -12.93 -1.76 -5.80
C LYS A 110 -11.88 -2.79 -6.17
N PHE A 111 -11.82 -3.87 -5.41
CA PHE A 111 -11.05 -5.07 -5.76
C PHE A 111 -12.02 -6.21 -6.06
N PRO A 112 -11.66 -7.12 -6.99
CA PRO A 112 -12.44 -8.31 -7.21
C PRO A 112 -12.19 -9.30 -6.08
N GLU A 113 -13.11 -10.23 -5.86
CA GLU A 113 -12.91 -11.30 -4.89
C GLU A 113 -11.71 -12.17 -5.29
N LEU A 114 -10.76 -12.36 -4.38
CA LEU A 114 -9.57 -13.18 -4.59
C LEU A 114 -9.55 -14.30 -3.56
N ASP A 115 -9.52 -15.55 -4.01
CA ASP A 115 -9.26 -16.71 -3.16
C ASP A 115 -7.79 -16.72 -2.70
N LEU A 116 -7.44 -15.80 -1.82
CA LEU A 116 -6.11 -15.62 -1.29
C LEU A 116 -6.16 -15.84 0.22
N VAL A 117 -5.25 -16.66 0.73
CA VAL A 117 -5.06 -16.84 2.18
C VAL A 117 -3.80 -16.12 2.64
N ARG A 118 -2.73 -16.16 1.85
CA ARG A 118 -1.45 -15.52 2.18
C ARG A 118 -0.72 -15.05 0.94
N LEU A 119 -0.26 -13.80 0.97
CA LEU A 119 0.59 -13.21 -0.06
C LEU A 119 2.01 -13.78 -0.01
N THR A 120 2.53 -14.22 -1.15
CA THR A 120 3.93 -14.59 -1.35
C THR A 120 4.71 -13.54 -2.12
N SER A 121 4.06 -12.82 -3.05
CA SER A 121 4.67 -11.72 -3.80
C SER A 121 3.61 -10.73 -4.27
N LEU A 122 3.95 -9.44 -4.26
CA LEU A 122 3.16 -8.35 -4.78
C LEU A 122 4.05 -7.48 -5.66
N SER A 123 3.58 -7.13 -6.86
CA SER A 123 4.26 -6.17 -7.74
C SER A 123 3.23 -5.29 -8.45
N GLY A 124 3.53 -4.00 -8.58
CA GLY A 124 2.74 -3.04 -9.34
C GLY A 124 3.59 -2.38 -10.43
N LYS A 125 3.01 -2.18 -11.61
CA LYS A 125 3.61 -1.36 -12.68
C LYS A 125 2.59 -1.09 -13.77
N ASN A 126 2.60 0.10 -14.36
CA ASN A 126 1.81 0.44 -15.56
C ASN A 126 0.33 0.10 -15.40
N GLU A 127 -0.27 0.51 -14.28
CA GLU A 127 -1.69 0.25 -13.97
C GLU A 127 -2.02 -1.24 -13.85
N GLN A 128 -1.01 -2.10 -13.69
CA GLN A 128 -1.17 -3.52 -13.42
C GLN A 128 -0.70 -3.85 -12.01
N LEU A 129 -1.44 -4.73 -11.36
CA LEU A 129 -1.12 -5.32 -10.07
C LEU A 129 -1.04 -6.84 -10.23
N VAL A 130 0.10 -7.43 -9.88
CA VAL A 130 0.29 -8.87 -9.86
C VAL A 130 0.39 -9.33 -8.42
N ILE A 131 -0.53 -10.21 -8.04
CA ILE A 131 -0.66 -10.77 -6.70
C ILE A 131 -0.35 -12.26 -6.81
N LYS A 132 0.67 -12.73 -6.11
CA LYS A 132 0.96 -14.16 -5.98
C LYS A 132 0.81 -14.57 -4.53
N GLY A 133 0.29 -15.76 -4.32
CA GLY A 133 0.06 -16.26 -2.98
C GLY A 133 -0.28 -17.72 -2.93
N VAL A 134 -0.85 -18.12 -1.80
CA VAL A 134 -1.39 -19.45 -1.57
C VAL A 134 -2.84 -19.37 -1.11
N THR A 135 -3.59 -20.40 -1.46
CA THR A 135 -4.98 -20.65 -1.07
C THR A 135 -5.15 -22.12 -0.66
N TYR A 136 -6.34 -22.48 -0.18
CA TYR A 136 -6.64 -23.86 0.19
C TYR A 136 -6.89 -24.73 -1.06
N GLY A 137 -6.20 -25.87 -1.12
CA GLY A 137 -6.49 -26.99 -1.98
C GLY A 137 -7.55 -27.92 -1.37
N ALA A 138 -7.98 -28.93 -2.15
CA ALA A 138 -9.07 -29.82 -1.77
C ALA A 138 -8.82 -30.63 -0.48
N ASN A 139 -7.55 -30.91 -0.16
CA ASN A 139 -7.16 -31.76 0.97
C ASN A 139 -6.35 -30.99 2.04
N ASP A 140 -6.33 -29.66 1.96
CA ASP A 140 -5.55 -28.87 2.90
C ASP A 140 -6.22 -28.83 4.26
N GLN A 141 -5.43 -28.99 5.32
CA GLN A 141 -5.88 -28.75 6.69
C GLN A 141 -6.01 -27.25 6.95
N GLN A 142 -6.87 -26.90 7.90
CA GLN A 142 -6.95 -25.55 8.44
C GLN A 142 -5.54 -25.10 8.87
N HIS A 143 -5.13 -23.90 8.45
CA HIS A 143 -3.80 -23.30 8.65
C HIS A 143 -2.66 -23.78 7.73
N SER A 144 -2.91 -24.74 6.82
CA SER A 144 -1.87 -25.27 5.91
C SER A 144 -2.25 -25.15 4.42
N PRO A 145 -2.47 -23.94 3.88
CA PRO A 145 -2.76 -23.75 2.46
C PRO A 145 -1.54 -24.08 1.59
N THR A 146 -1.74 -24.88 0.54
CA THR A 146 -0.68 -25.36 -0.36
C THR A 146 -0.86 -24.92 -1.81
N LYS A 147 -2.10 -24.62 -2.24
CA LYS A 147 -2.40 -24.29 -3.64
C LYS A 147 -1.88 -22.89 -3.99
N VAL A 148 -0.91 -22.83 -4.91
CA VAL A 148 -0.37 -21.56 -5.40
C VAL A 148 -1.37 -20.90 -6.35
N VAL A 149 -1.56 -19.58 -6.19
CA VAL A 149 -2.41 -18.76 -7.05
C VAL A 149 -1.66 -17.53 -7.54
N THR A 150 -2.02 -17.05 -8.73
CA THR A 150 -1.54 -15.79 -9.30
C THR A 150 -2.72 -15.04 -9.89
N TYR A 151 -2.92 -13.81 -9.45
CA TYR A 151 -3.91 -12.89 -10.00
C TYR A 151 -3.19 -11.74 -10.69
N LYS A 152 -3.65 -11.40 -11.89
CA LYS A 152 -3.25 -10.20 -12.61
C LYS A 152 -4.45 -9.28 -12.66
N LEU A 153 -4.33 -8.11 -12.07
CA LEU A 153 -5.38 -7.11 -12.05
C LEU A 153 -4.93 -5.89 -12.85
N LYS A 154 -5.85 -5.27 -13.58
CA LYS A 154 -5.64 -3.98 -14.23
C LYS A 154 -6.49 -2.92 -13.53
N LEU A 155 -5.89 -1.79 -13.22
CA LEU A 155 -6.58 -0.61 -12.74
C LEU A 155 -7.29 0.07 -13.93
N ILE A 156 -8.60 0.22 -13.82
CA ILE A 156 -9.46 0.97 -14.74
C ILE A 156 -10.25 1.94 -13.88
N GLU A 157 -10.00 3.23 -14.05
CA GLU A 157 -10.54 4.29 -13.18
C GLU A 157 -10.21 4.00 -11.70
N ASN A 158 -11.21 3.66 -10.87
CA ASN A 158 -11.06 3.31 -9.45
C ASN A 158 -11.36 1.82 -9.19
N GLU A 159 -11.24 0.95 -10.18
CA GLU A 159 -11.54 -0.48 -10.05
C GLU A 159 -10.38 -1.35 -10.56
N PHE A 160 -10.02 -2.36 -9.77
CA PHE A 160 -9.11 -3.41 -10.17
C PHE A 160 -9.89 -4.56 -10.79
N VAL A 161 -9.63 -4.85 -12.07
CA VAL A 161 -10.34 -5.91 -12.81
C VAL A 161 -9.39 -7.06 -13.12
N LYS A 162 -9.84 -8.31 -12.93
CA LYS A 162 -9.06 -9.52 -13.29
C LYS A 162 -8.81 -9.54 -14.81
N GLN A 163 -7.58 -9.85 -15.20
CA GLN A 163 -7.17 -10.07 -16.59
C GLN A 163 -7.14 -11.54 -16.96
#